data_AF-A0A151BFI9-F1
#
_entry.id   AF-A0A151BFI9-F1
#
_cell.length_a   1.000
_cell.length_b   1.000
_cell.length_c   1.000
_cell.angle_alpha   90.00
_cell.angle_beta   90.00
_cell.angle_gamma   90.00
#
_symmetry.space_group_name_H-M   'P 1'
#
loop_
_entity.id
_entity.type
_entity.pdbx_description
1 polymer ?
#
loop_
_entity_poly.entity_id
_entity_poly.type
_entity_poly.pdbx_seq_one_letter_code
_entity_poly.pdbx_strand_id
1 'polypeptide(L)'
;MKLPKLMLGTSPFLAAGQFGYKSLEYYRQFYLKPENIAEIYREAYELGIKALQLVVTEPTVKALEEVKLDFYLAASIYGNFKRNLKLVEKFNPQLVAVHAEIADSLNLPKIKECLEMVKRLGAAPAAATHLPGRTIPVLDRLGTVEAYLAPLNRLGLYMEPKPELSLKALEETPASIIAIKPLAAGKIKPLEALEYVYRYASSASVGLTSRSEILEVLQALKKLEG
;
A
#
# COMPACT_ATOMS: atom_id res chain seq x y z
N MET A 1 11.23 8.46 8.74
CA MET A 1 10.21 7.94 9.69
C MET A 1 10.47 6.45 9.97
N LYS A 2 9.96 5.87 11.07
CA LYS A 2 10.07 4.43 11.32
C LYS A 2 8.82 3.71 10.82
N LEU A 3 8.96 2.91 9.76
CA LEU A 3 7.85 2.15 9.17
C LEU A 3 7.82 0.71 9.69
N PRO A 4 6.62 0.09 9.85
CA PRO A 4 6.50 -1.36 10.01
C PRO A 4 7.15 -2.09 8.83
N LYS A 5 7.88 -3.18 9.09
CA LYS A 5 8.53 -3.97 8.01
C LYS A 5 7.51 -4.54 7.03
N LEU A 6 6.42 -5.12 7.55
CA LEU A 6 5.38 -5.75 6.76
C LEU A 6 4.01 -5.13 7.05
N MET A 7 3.24 -4.89 6.00
CA MET A 7 1.85 -4.44 6.05
C MET A 7 0.93 -5.41 5.30
N LEU A 8 -0.28 -5.61 5.80
CA LEU A 8 -1.35 -6.24 5.04
C LEU A 8 -1.85 -5.26 3.97
N GLY A 9 -1.73 -5.60 2.70
CA GLY A 9 -2.23 -4.81 1.58
C GLY A 9 -3.66 -5.18 1.20
N THR A 10 -4.47 -4.19 0.83
CA THR A 10 -5.91 -4.43 0.55
C THR A 10 -6.26 -4.58 -0.93
N SER A 11 -5.28 -4.60 -1.84
CA SER A 11 -5.55 -4.73 -3.29
C SER A 11 -6.37 -5.96 -3.69
N PRO A 12 -6.25 -7.14 -3.05
CA PRO A 12 -7.16 -8.25 -3.32
C PRO A 12 -8.62 -7.90 -2.99
N PHE A 13 -8.86 -7.18 -1.89
CA PHE A 13 -10.22 -6.88 -1.40
C PHE A 13 -10.99 -5.89 -2.28
N LEU A 14 -10.29 -5.13 -3.12
CA LEU A 14 -10.88 -4.28 -4.15
C LEU A 14 -10.87 -4.91 -5.55
N ALA A 15 -10.60 -6.22 -5.66
CA ALA A 15 -10.57 -6.93 -6.94
C ALA A 15 -9.69 -6.24 -7.99
N ALA A 16 -8.51 -5.76 -7.57
CA ALA A 16 -7.65 -4.96 -8.45
C ALA A 16 -7.28 -5.74 -9.72
N GLY A 17 -7.43 -5.11 -10.89
CA GLY A 17 -7.25 -5.77 -12.20
C GLY A 17 -5.88 -6.40 -12.45
N GLN A 18 -4.86 -6.07 -11.63
CA GLN A 18 -3.55 -6.71 -11.67
C GLN A 18 -3.59 -8.25 -11.47
N PHE A 19 -4.66 -8.78 -10.86
CA PHE A 19 -4.82 -10.22 -10.62
C PHE A 19 -5.49 -10.97 -11.79
N GLY A 20 -5.81 -10.29 -12.90
CA GLY A 20 -6.44 -10.92 -14.07
C GLY A 20 -7.77 -11.58 -13.70
N TYR A 21 -8.02 -12.82 -14.15
CA TYR A 21 -9.26 -13.55 -13.88
C TYR A 21 -9.57 -13.76 -12.39
N LYS A 22 -8.54 -13.86 -11.53
CA LYS A 22 -8.74 -13.96 -10.07
C LYS A 22 -9.44 -12.74 -9.47
N SER A 23 -9.39 -11.59 -10.14
CA SER A 23 -10.09 -10.39 -9.70
C SER A 23 -11.60 -10.64 -9.57
N LEU A 24 -12.19 -11.48 -10.44
CA LEU A 24 -13.62 -11.81 -10.37
C LEU A 24 -13.97 -12.64 -9.12
N GLU A 25 -13.08 -13.57 -8.75
CA GLU A 25 -13.20 -14.37 -7.53
C GLU A 25 -13.07 -13.48 -6.30
N TYR A 26 -12.05 -12.62 -6.26
CA TYR A 26 -11.86 -11.65 -5.19
C TYR A 26 -13.02 -10.66 -5.07
N TYR A 27 -13.64 -10.25 -6.17
CA TYR A 27 -14.82 -9.41 -6.14
C TYR A 27 -15.97 -10.10 -5.40
N ARG A 28 -16.26 -11.36 -5.75
CA ARG A 28 -17.33 -12.15 -5.10
C ARG A 28 -17.03 -12.49 -3.65
N GLN A 29 -15.76 -12.78 -3.36
CA GLN A 29 -15.34 -13.24 -2.04
C GLN A 29 -15.16 -12.08 -1.05
N PHE A 30 -14.67 -10.93 -1.49
CA PHE A 30 -14.30 -9.83 -0.58
C PHE A 30 -15.08 -8.56 -0.86
N TYR A 31 -15.08 -8.06 -2.09
CA TYR A 31 -15.70 -6.76 -2.37
C TYR A 31 -17.20 -6.75 -2.03
N LEU A 32 -17.91 -7.82 -2.37
CA LEU A 32 -19.34 -7.99 -2.06
C LEU A 32 -19.62 -8.43 -0.62
N LYS A 33 -18.59 -8.81 0.15
CA LYS A 33 -18.71 -9.40 1.49
C LYS A 33 -17.65 -8.82 2.45
N PRO A 34 -17.85 -7.59 2.96
CA PRO A 34 -16.90 -6.94 3.86
C PRO A 34 -16.54 -7.77 5.11
N GLU A 35 -17.43 -8.67 5.54
CA GLU A 35 -17.24 -9.57 6.68
C GLU A 35 -16.03 -10.50 6.44
N ASN A 36 -15.86 -10.97 5.20
CA ASN A 36 -14.70 -11.79 4.82
C ASN A 36 -13.40 -10.97 4.86
N ILE A 37 -13.45 -9.66 4.61
CA ILE A 37 -12.28 -8.78 4.76
C ILE A 37 -11.97 -8.62 6.26
N ALA A 38 -12.99 -8.42 7.10
CA ALA A 38 -12.85 -8.29 8.53
C ALA A 38 -12.22 -9.55 9.18
N GLU A 39 -12.60 -10.74 8.71
CA GLU A 39 -11.96 -12.00 9.09
C GLU A 39 -10.45 -11.98 8.80
N ILE A 40 -10.04 -11.60 7.58
CA ILE A 40 -8.63 -11.52 7.21
C ILE A 40 -7.87 -10.46 8.00
N TYR A 41 -8.49 -9.31 8.29
CA TYR A 41 -7.88 -8.29 9.15
C TYR A 41 -7.63 -8.83 10.56
N ARG A 42 -8.62 -9.47 11.17
CA ARG A 42 -8.50 -10.06 12.52
C ARG A 42 -7.40 -11.11 12.56
N GLU A 43 -7.44 -12.03 11.60
CA GLU A 43 -6.47 -13.10 11.43
C GLU A 43 -5.04 -12.57 11.29
N ALA A 44 -4.81 -11.62 10.39
CA ALA A 44 -3.50 -11.03 10.16
C ALA A 44 -2.98 -10.31 11.42
N TYR A 45 -3.86 -9.58 12.11
CA TYR A 45 -3.49 -8.89 13.34
C TYR A 45 -3.11 -9.86 14.46
N GLU A 46 -3.90 -10.90 14.69
CA GLU A 46 -3.65 -11.92 15.71
C GLU A 46 -2.34 -12.67 15.45
N LEU A 47 -2.03 -12.95 14.18
CA LEU A 47 -0.78 -13.61 13.77
C LEU A 47 0.45 -12.69 13.76
N GLY A 48 0.28 -11.38 13.95
CA GLY A 48 1.38 -10.44 14.18
C GLY A 48 1.59 -9.38 13.12
N ILE A 49 0.78 -9.33 12.05
CA ILE A 49 0.80 -8.22 11.08
C ILE A 49 0.02 -7.05 11.68
N LYS A 50 0.73 -6.15 12.38
CA LYS A 50 0.14 -5.00 13.09
C LYS A 50 -0.02 -3.73 12.22
N ALA A 51 0.23 -3.84 10.92
CA ALA A 51 0.14 -2.71 10.00
C ALA A 51 -0.76 -3.03 8.80
N LEU A 52 -1.57 -2.05 8.39
CA LEU A 52 -2.53 -2.16 7.29
C LEU A 52 -2.25 -1.06 6.26
N GLN A 53 -2.01 -1.47 5.02
CA GLN A 53 -1.99 -0.57 3.88
C GLN A 53 -3.38 -0.60 3.23
N LEU A 54 -4.20 0.38 3.59
CA LEU A 54 -5.61 0.46 3.22
C LEU A 54 -5.80 1.32 1.97
N VAL A 55 -6.26 0.75 0.86
CA VAL A 55 -6.92 1.53 -0.19
C VAL A 55 -8.35 1.82 0.26
N VAL A 56 -8.70 3.10 0.33
CA VAL A 56 -9.96 3.56 0.94
C VAL A 56 -11.14 3.32 0.01
N THR A 57 -11.93 2.30 0.30
CA THR A 57 -13.21 1.99 -0.34
C THR A 57 -14.25 1.67 0.73
N GLU A 58 -15.54 1.70 0.38
CA GLU A 58 -16.60 1.34 1.32
C GLU A 58 -16.40 -0.04 1.98
N PRO A 59 -16.15 -1.15 1.26
CA PRO A 59 -15.97 -2.46 1.89
C PRO A 59 -14.73 -2.55 2.78
N THR A 60 -13.60 -1.93 2.38
CA THR A 60 -12.36 -2.00 3.18
C THR A 60 -12.44 -1.16 4.45
N VAL A 61 -13.16 -0.03 4.42
CA VAL A 61 -13.42 0.80 5.59
C VAL A 61 -14.41 0.11 6.53
N LYS A 62 -15.54 -0.42 6.02
CA LYS A 62 -16.51 -1.17 6.84
C LYS A 62 -15.86 -2.32 7.60
N ALA A 63 -15.01 -3.09 6.93
CA ALA A 63 -14.27 -4.19 7.56
C ALA A 63 -13.34 -3.70 8.69
N LEU A 64 -12.68 -2.55 8.51
CA LEU A 64 -11.83 -1.96 9.55
C LEU A 64 -12.65 -1.47 10.75
N GLU A 65 -13.83 -0.89 10.51
CA GLU A 65 -14.78 -0.49 11.57
C GLU A 65 -15.25 -1.69 12.40
N GLU A 66 -15.52 -2.81 11.74
CA GLU A 66 -16.03 -4.02 12.38
C GLU A 66 -15.00 -4.63 13.35
N VAL A 67 -13.74 -4.73 12.92
CA VAL A 67 -12.72 -5.42 13.73
C VAL A 67 -12.28 -4.64 14.96
N LYS A 68 -12.39 -3.30 14.95
CA LYS A 68 -11.99 -2.41 16.06
C LYS A 68 -10.56 -2.66 16.55
N LEU A 69 -9.66 -2.97 15.63
CA LEU A 69 -8.24 -3.23 15.91
C LEU A 69 -7.40 -1.98 15.64
N ASP A 70 -6.41 -1.77 16.50
CA ASP A 70 -5.49 -0.64 16.40
C ASP A 70 -4.29 -1.03 15.50
N PHE A 71 -4.46 -0.83 14.20
CA PHE A 71 -3.40 -1.02 13.20
C PHE A 71 -2.56 0.24 13.06
N TYR A 72 -1.26 0.08 12.80
CA TYR A 72 -0.53 1.11 12.05
C TYR A 72 -1.17 1.23 10.66
N LEU A 73 -1.78 2.36 10.36
CA LEU A 73 -2.60 2.58 9.17
C LEU A 73 -1.90 3.50 8.16
N ALA A 74 -1.62 2.93 6.99
CA ALA A 74 -1.20 3.65 5.78
C ALA A 74 -2.35 3.67 4.77
N ALA A 75 -3.12 4.76 4.74
CA ALA A 75 -4.29 4.89 3.88
C ALA A 75 -3.94 5.46 2.50
N SER A 76 -4.52 4.95 1.42
CA SER A 76 -4.37 5.45 0.05
C SER A 76 -5.73 5.91 -0.48
N ILE A 77 -5.84 7.19 -0.82
CA ILE A 77 -7.11 7.82 -1.17
C ILE A 77 -7.14 8.24 -2.64
N TYR A 78 -8.16 7.79 -3.37
CA TYR A 78 -8.45 8.12 -4.76
C TYR A 78 -9.82 8.81 -4.90
N GLY A 79 -10.18 9.26 -6.10
CA GLY A 79 -11.46 9.92 -6.37
C GLY A 79 -11.62 11.23 -5.59
N ASN A 80 -12.75 11.40 -4.92
CA ASN A 80 -13.00 12.59 -4.10
C ASN A 80 -12.19 12.53 -2.80
N PHE A 81 -10.96 13.05 -2.87
CA PHE A 81 -9.98 12.98 -1.78
C PHE A 81 -10.53 13.48 -0.44
N LYS A 82 -11.19 14.66 -0.44
CA LYS A 82 -11.77 15.26 0.78
C LYS A 82 -12.86 14.38 1.40
N ARG A 83 -13.75 13.81 0.58
CA ARG A 83 -14.82 12.94 1.06
C ARG A 83 -14.25 11.64 1.64
N ASN A 84 -13.29 11.04 0.94
CA ASN A 84 -12.73 9.75 1.32
C ASN A 84 -11.76 9.86 2.50
N LEU A 85 -11.07 10.99 2.67
CA LEU A 85 -10.27 11.28 3.87
C LEU A 85 -11.12 11.18 5.13
N LYS A 86 -12.30 11.82 5.14
CA LYS A 86 -13.25 11.78 6.27
C LYS A 86 -13.66 10.38 6.70
N LEU A 87 -13.66 9.40 5.79
CA LEU A 87 -14.00 8.02 6.13
C LEU A 87 -12.95 7.38 7.05
N VAL A 88 -11.69 7.84 6.96
CA VAL A 88 -10.56 7.25 7.68
C VAL A 88 -9.99 8.11 8.79
N GLU A 89 -10.39 9.39 8.90
CA GLU A 89 -9.92 10.32 9.95
C GLU A 89 -10.05 9.73 11.36
N LYS A 90 -11.16 9.05 11.65
CA LYS A 90 -11.44 8.44 12.96
C LYS A 90 -10.48 7.32 13.38
N PHE A 91 -9.70 6.77 12.45
CA PHE A 91 -8.72 5.73 12.73
C PHE A 91 -7.31 6.29 12.96
N ASN A 92 -7.15 7.62 12.98
CA ASN A 92 -5.87 8.29 13.20
C ASN A 92 -4.72 7.71 12.35
N PRO A 93 -4.85 7.71 11.01
CA PRO A 93 -3.84 7.11 10.13
C PRO A 93 -2.47 7.76 10.35
N GLN A 94 -1.42 6.94 10.50
CA GLN A 94 -0.06 7.45 10.63
C GLN A 94 0.45 8.04 9.32
N LEU A 95 -0.07 7.53 8.19
CA LEU A 95 0.31 7.99 6.86
C LEU A 95 -0.91 7.99 5.93
N VAL A 96 -1.03 9.03 5.11
CA VAL A 96 -2.07 9.10 4.08
C VAL A 96 -1.45 9.46 2.73
N ALA A 97 -1.60 8.53 1.80
CA ALA A 97 -1.12 8.63 0.43
C ALA A 97 -2.19 9.19 -0.51
N VAL A 98 -1.80 10.19 -1.30
CA VAL A 98 -2.50 10.56 -2.53
C VAL A 98 -2.35 9.39 -3.51
N HIS A 99 -3.47 8.74 -3.86
CA HIS A 99 -3.43 7.54 -4.71
C HIS A 99 -2.91 7.84 -6.13
N ALA A 100 -2.43 6.80 -6.81
CA ALA A 100 -1.86 6.87 -8.17
C ALA A 100 -2.76 7.59 -9.17
N GLU A 101 -4.09 7.42 -9.09
CA GLU A 101 -5.06 8.15 -9.92
C GLU A 101 -4.83 9.68 -9.90
N ILE A 102 -4.51 10.23 -8.74
CA ILE A 102 -4.26 11.67 -8.56
C ILE A 102 -2.77 11.97 -8.69
N ALA A 103 -1.90 11.18 -8.05
CA ALA A 103 -0.45 11.42 -8.03
C ALA A 103 0.17 11.34 -9.43
N ASP A 104 -0.20 10.34 -10.22
CA ASP A 104 0.35 10.11 -11.56
C ASP A 104 -0.22 11.09 -12.62
N SER A 105 -1.29 11.82 -12.29
CA SER A 105 -1.79 12.92 -13.12
C SER A 105 -0.81 14.09 -13.21
N LEU A 106 0.10 14.20 -12.23
CA LEU A 106 1.03 15.32 -12.05
C LEU A 106 0.35 16.70 -12.00
N ASN A 107 -0.95 16.75 -11.67
CA ASN A 107 -1.63 18.00 -11.36
C ASN A 107 -1.13 18.54 -10.01
N LEU A 108 0.00 19.25 -10.05
CA LEU A 108 0.69 19.72 -8.84
C LEU A 108 -0.19 20.59 -7.93
N PRO A 109 -1.02 21.53 -8.44
CA PRO A 109 -1.96 22.25 -7.59
C PRO A 109 -2.89 21.30 -6.82
N LYS A 110 -3.46 20.30 -7.49
CA LYS A 110 -4.36 19.34 -6.85
C LYS A 110 -3.64 18.45 -5.83
N ILE A 111 -2.46 17.96 -6.18
CA ILE A 111 -1.65 17.11 -5.31
C ILE A 111 -1.23 17.88 -4.06
N LYS A 112 -0.78 19.14 -4.20
CA LYS A 112 -0.47 20.02 -3.06
C LYS A 112 -1.67 20.23 -2.15
N GLU A 113 -2.85 20.50 -2.71
CA GLU A 113 -4.09 20.61 -1.92
C GLU A 113 -4.33 19.35 -1.08
N CYS A 114 -4.25 18.17 -1.70
CA CYS A 114 -4.44 16.90 -0.99
C CYS A 114 -3.39 16.68 0.11
N LEU A 115 -2.10 16.89 -0.18
CA LEU A 115 -1.02 16.74 0.80
C LEU A 115 -1.16 17.70 1.99
N GLU A 116 -1.63 18.93 1.76
CA GLU A 116 -1.91 19.89 2.84
C GLU A 116 -3.10 19.46 3.70
N MET A 117 -4.12 18.82 3.12
CA MET A 117 -5.21 18.21 3.91
C MET A 117 -4.68 17.08 4.81
N VAL A 118 -3.74 16.28 4.30
CA VAL A 118 -3.09 15.22 5.09
C VAL A 118 -2.29 15.81 6.26
N LYS A 119 -1.49 16.86 6.03
CA LYS A 119 -0.77 17.55 7.12
C LYS A 119 -1.72 18.08 8.20
N ARG A 120 -2.85 18.69 7.81
CA ARG A 120 -3.83 19.22 8.76
C ARG A 120 -4.50 18.13 9.60
N LEU A 121 -4.60 16.91 9.08
CA LEU A 121 -5.05 15.74 9.83
C LEU A 121 -4.01 15.28 10.86
N GLY A 122 -2.74 15.67 10.72
CA GLY A 122 -1.63 15.21 11.56
C GLY A 122 -1.00 13.90 11.10
N ALA A 123 -1.33 13.43 9.89
CA ALA A 123 -0.75 12.24 9.28
C ALA A 123 0.45 12.60 8.38
N ALA A 124 1.37 11.66 8.17
CA ALA A 124 2.49 11.85 7.25
C ALA A 124 1.98 11.93 5.80
N PRO A 125 2.28 13.01 5.03
CA PRO A 125 1.88 13.13 3.64
C PRO A 125 2.65 12.15 2.75
N ALA A 126 1.93 11.31 2.02
CA ALA A 126 2.51 10.32 1.14
C ALA A 126 1.91 10.38 -0.27
N ALA A 127 2.50 9.64 -1.20
CA ALA A 127 1.93 9.42 -2.53
C ALA A 127 2.06 7.95 -2.94
N ALA A 128 1.01 7.38 -3.52
CA ALA A 128 1.08 6.10 -4.19
C ALA A 128 1.19 6.34 -5.69
N THR A 129 1.95 5.52 -6.40
CA THR A 129 2.20 5.68 -7.84
C THR A 129 2.16 4.34 -8.55
N HIS A 130 1.77 4.33 -9.82
CA HIS A 130 1.99 3.22 -10.75
C HIS A 130 3.14 3.50 -11.72
N LEU A 131 3.65 4.73 -11.74
CA LEU A 131 4.70 5.23 -12.64
C LEU A 131 5.91 5.77 -11.84
N PRO A 132 6.54 4.96 -10.96
CA PRO A 132 7.56 5.45 -10.03
C PRO A 132 8.70 6.23 -10.71
N GLY A 133 9.18 5.75 -11.87
CA GLY A 133 10.27 6.44 -12.59
C GLY A 133 9.90 7.80 -13.18
N ARG A 134 8.61 8.17 -13.20
CA ARG A 134 8.11 9.47 -13.67
C ARG A 134 7.59 10.33 -12.51
N THR A 135 6.80 9.74 -11.62
CA THR A 135 6.07 10.49 -10.60
C THR A 135 6.96 10.92 -9.45
N ILE A 136 7.81 10.03 -8.93
CA ILE A 136 8.66 10.31 -7.76
C ILE A 136 9.61 11.50 -8.03
N PRO A 137 10.36 11.58 -9.15
CA PRO A 137 11.28 12.71 -9.39
C PRO A 137 10.57 14.07 -9.56
N VAL A 138 9.28 14.08 -9.84
CA VAL A 138 8.48 15.31 -9.95
C VAL A 138 7.97 15.71 -8.56
N LEU A 139 7.40 14.75 -7.81
CA LEU A 139 6.81 15.02 -6.50
C LEU A 139 7.86 15.30 -5.42
N ASP A 140 9.09 14.77 -5.55
CA ASP A 140 10.20 15.10 -4.65
C ASP A 140 10.53 16.59 -4.62
N ARG A 141 10.36 17.28 -5.76
CA ARG A 141 10.59 18.74 -5.84
C ARG A 141 9.58 19.55 -5.03
N LEU A 142 8.48 18.94 -4.58
CA LEU A 142 7.53 19.57 -3.68
C LEU A 142 8.05 19.61 -2.23
N GLY A 143 9.04 18.78 -1.89
CA GLY A 143 9.61 18.70 -0.54
C GLY A 143 8.61 18.32 0.56
N THR A 144 7.45 17.78 0.19
CA THR A 144 6.32 17.54 1.10
C THR A 144 5.99 16.05 1.27
N VAL A 145 6.39 15.21 0.32
CA VAL A 145 6.10 13.77 0.37
C VAL A 145 7.12 13.09 1.28
N GLU A 146 6.64 12.48 2.36
CA GLU A 146 7.48 11.78 3.36
C GLU A 146 7.65 10.30 3.06
N ALA A 147 6.71 9.70 2.32
CA ALA A 147 6.85 8.34 1.82
C ALA A 147 6.15 8.10 0.47
N TYR A 148 6.67 7.13 -0.29
CA TYR A 148 6.04 6.62 -1.50
C TYR A 148 5.57 5.18 -1.33
N LEU A 149 4.38 4.90 -1.87
CA LEU A 149 3.93 3.55 -2.16
C LEU A 149 4.16 3.27 -3.65
N ALA A 150 5.14 2.43 -3.96
CA ALA A 150 5.59 2.22 -5.34
C ALA A 150 5.76 0.73 -5.67
N PRO A 151 5.41 0.29 -6.90
CA PRO A 151 5.69 -1.06 -7.36
C PRO A 151 7.19 -1.36 -7.27
N LEU A 152 7.52 -2.47 -6.61
CA LEU A 152 8.90 -2.94 -6.50
C LEU A 152 8.89 -4.46 -6.38
N ASN A 153 9.49 -5.15 -7.34
CA ASN A 153 9.66 -6.59 -7.31
C ASN A 153 10.81 -7.03 -8.23
N ARG A 154 11.33 -8.23 -7.98
CA ARG A 154 12.49 -8.79 -8.69
C ARG A 154 12.31 -8.94 -10.20
N LEU A 155 11.07 -9.06 -10.67
CA LEU A 155 10.74 -9.23 -12.10
C LEU A 155 10.57 -7.91 -12.85
N GLY A 156 10.61 -6.76 -12.16
CA GLY A 156 10.34 -5.47 -12.79
C GLY A 156 8.86 -5.26 -13.19
N LEU A 157 7.94 -6.14 -12.78
CA LEU A 157 6.55 -6.02 -13.19
C LEU A 157 5.89 -4.79 -12.55
N TYR A 158 5.12 -4.04 -13.34
CA TYR A 158 4.47 -2.80 -12.93
C TYR A 158 5.43 -1.66 -12.51
N MET A 159 6.73 -1.81 -12.77
CA MET A 159 7.74 -0.79 -12.48
C MET A 159 7.91 0.11 -13.71
N GLU A 160 6.99 1.04 -13.88
CA GLU A 160 6.90 1.90 -15.06
C GLU A 160 7.67 3.23 -14.94
N PRO A 161 8.12 3.82 -16.06
CA PRO A 161 7.95 3.36 -17.45
C PRO A 161 8.87 2.20 -17.83
N LYS A 162 9.92 1.96 -17.05
CA LYS A 162 10.77 0.77 -17.11
C LYS A 162 11.42 0.51 -15.75
N PRO A 163 11.81 -0.74 -15.45
CA PRO A 163 12.35 -1.10 -14.13
C PRO A 163 13.55 -0.27 -13.70
N GLU A 164 14.45 0.07 -14.63
CA GLU A 164 15.69 0.78 -14.31
C GLU A 164 15.42 2.23 -13.86
N LEU A 165 14.46 2.90 -14.51
CA LEU A 165 14.08 4.27 -14.11
C LEU A 165 13.29 4.27 -12.80
N SER A 166 12.50 3.23 -12.57
CA SER A 166 11.79 3.04 -11.31
C SER A 166 12.77 2.85 -10.16
N LEU A 167 13.74 1.95 -10.31
CA LEU A 167 14.79 1.72 -9.31
C LEU A 167 15.58 2.99 -9.05
N LYS A 168 16.02 3.70 -10.10
CA LYS A 168 16.72 4.97 -9.94
C LYS A 168 15.91 5.97 -9.10
N ALA A 169 14.62 6.13 -9.40
CA ALA A 169 13.76 7.05 -8.64
C ALA A 169 13.57 6.61 -7.17
N LEU A 170 13.53 5.30 -6.91
CA LEU A 170 13.45 4.75 -5.56
C LEU A 170 14.76 4.91 -4.78
N GLU A 171 15.91 4.85 -5.44
CA GLU A 171 17.21 5.02 -4.77
C GLU A 171 17.54 6.50 -4.51
N GLU A 172 17.13 7.40 -5.40
CA GLU A 172 17.47 8.83 -5.31
C GLU A 172 16.50 9.64 -4.43
N THR A 173 15.30 9.11 -4.15
CA THR A 173 14.32 9.84 -3.35
C THR A 173 14.74 9.94 -1.88
N PRO A 174 14.60 11.10 -1.22
CA PRO A 174 14.83 11.22 0.22
C PRO A 174 13.67 10.66 1.06
N ALA A 175 12.52 10.36 0.43
CA ALA A 175 11.34 9.86 1.11
C ALA A 175 11.48 8.37 1.47
N SER A 176 10.72 7.92 2.47
CA SER A 176 10.67 6.49 2.81
C SER A 176 9.89 5.70 1.74
N ILE A 177 10.24 4.43 1.53
CA ILE A 177 9.57 3.60 0.52
C ILE A 177 8.81 2.45 1.18
N ILE A 178 7.54 2.34 0.79
CA ILE A 178 6.66 1.20 1.04
C ILE A 178 6.49 0.49 -0.31
N ALA A 179 7.09 -0.68 -0.47
CA ALA A 179 6.94 -1.48 -1.67
C ALA A 179 5.52 -2.05 -1.77
N ILE A 180 4.86 -1.79 -2.89
CA ILE A 180 3.60 -2.45 -3.27
C ILE A 180 3.85 -3.45 -4.40
N LYS A 181 2.93 -4.40 -4.56
CA LYS A 181 3.04 -5.50 -5.55
C LYS A 181 4.35 -6.31 -5.45
N PRO A 182 4.89 -6.60 -4.23
CA PRO A 182 6.18 -7.28 -4.08
C PRO A 182 6.19 -8.69 -4.68
N LEU A 183 5.03 -9.38 -4.66
CA LEU A 183 4.89 -10.73 -5.21
C LEU A 183 4.64 -10.77 -6.72
N ALA A 184 4.64 -9.61 -7.40
CA ALA A 184 4.38 -9.51 -8.84
C ALA A 184 3.08 -10.24 -9.27
N ALA A 185 1.99 -9.98 -8.55
CA ALA A 185 0.69 -10.65 -8.69
C ALA A 185 0.74 -12.18 -8.47
N GLY A 186 1.56 -12.63 -7.52
CA GLY A 186 1.68 -14.04 -7.12
C GLY A 186 2.68 -14.85 -7.93
N LYS A 187 3.50 -14.21 -8.78
CA LYS A 187 4.55 -14.85 -9.58
C LYS A 187 5.85 -15.09 -8.81
N ILE A 188 6.04 -14.42 -7.68
CA ILE A 188 7.24 -14.52 -6.84
C ILE A 188 6.83 -15.03 -5.46
N LYS A 189 7.61 -15.96 -4.90
CA LYS A 189 7.39 -16.48 -3.55
C LYS A 189 7.74 -15.43 -2.48
N PRO A 190 7.07 -15.44 -1.31
CA PRO A 190 7.28 -14.42 -0.28
C PRO A 190 8.74 -14.18 0.13
N LEU A 191 9.52 -15.24 0.36
CA LEU A 191 10.92 -15.10 0.78
C LEU A 191 11.76 -14.36 -0.26
N GLU A 192 11.72 -14.82 -1.51
CA GLU A 192 12.43 -14.19 -2.63
C GLU A 192 11.99 -12.73 -2.85
N ALA A 193 10.68 -12.48 -2.77
CA ALA A 193 10.13 -11.14 -2.95
C ALA A 193 10.61 -10.18 -1.86
N LEU A 194 10.53 -10.58 -0.60
CA LEU A 194 10.94 -9.75 0.54
C LEU A 194 12.45 -9.52 0.57
N GLU A 195 13.25 -10.54 0.28
CA GLU A 195 14.71 -10.41 0.15
C GLU A 195 15.08 -9.37 -0.91
N TYR A 196 14.40 -9.39 -2.05
CA TYR A 196 14.63 -8.39 -3.09
C TYR A 196 14.22 -6.99 -2.64
N VAL A 197 13.01 -6.85 -2.11
CA VAL A 197 12.36 -5.58 -1.79
C VAL A 197 13.11 -4.80 -0.71
N TYR A 198 13.56 -5.47 0.36
CA TYR A 198 14.21 -4.79 1.49
C TYR A 198 15.61 -4.23 1.18
N ARG A 199 16.12 -4.43 -0.04
CA ARG A 199 17.32 -3.73 -0.52
C ARG A 199 17.05 -2.27 -0.91
N TYR A 200 15.80 -1.94 -1.25
CA TYR A 200 15.42 -0.60 -1.73
C TYR A 200 14.30 0.03 -0.89
N ALA A 201 13.52 -0.77 -0.16
CA ALA A 201 12.38 -0.29 0.59
C ALA A 201 12.50 -0.54 2.10
N SER A 202 11.93 0.35 2.90
CA SER A 202 11.88 0.21 4.36
C SER A 202 10.72 -0.69 4.82
N SER A 203 9.70 -0.84 3.99
CA SER A 203 8.49 -1.60 4.27
C SER A 203 7.95 -2.29 3.01
N ALA A 204 7.22 -3.39 3.17
CA ALA A 204 6.49 -4.07 2.12
C ALA A 204 5.01 -4.22 2.47
N SER A 205 4.13 -3.91 1.52
CA SER A 205 2.69 -4.19 1.59
C SER A 205 2.36 -5.39 0.71
N VAL A 206 1.83 -6.45 1.32
CA VAL A 206 1.51 -7.70 0.64
C VAL A 206 0.01 -7.97 0.72
N GLY A 207 -0.63 -8.17 -0.43
CA GLY A 207 -2.04 -8.58 -0.48
C GLY A 207 -2.18 -10.06 -0.12
N LEU A 208 -2.89 -10.34 0.97
CA LEU A 208 -3.06 -11.68 1.53
C LEU A 208 -4.55 -11.95 1.72
N THR A 209 -4.99 -13.16 1.35
CA THR A 209 -6.41 -13.52 1.25
C THR A 209 -6.79 -14.74 2.07
N SER A 210 -5.83 -15.36 2.77
CA SER A 210 -6.06 -16.51 3.63
C SER A 210 -5.04 -16.61 4.75
N ARG A 211 -5.38 -17.38 5.79
CA ARG A 211 -4.47 -17.73 6.90
C ARG A 211 -3.16 -18.34 6.41
N SER A 212 -3.20 -19.24 5.43
CA SER A 212 -2.00 -19.90 4.91
C SER A 212 -1.06 -18.91 4.23
N GLU A 213 -1.57 -17.97 3.44
CA GLU A 213 -0.77 -16.90 2.84
C GLU A 213 -0.15 -15.98 3.90
N ILE A 214 -0.91 -15.62 4.94
CA ILE A 214 -0.40 -14.83 6.08
C ILE A 214 0.79 -15.55 6.75
N LEU A 215 0.63 -16.84 7.06
CA LEU A 215 1.68 -17.64 7.67
C LEU A 215 2.91 -17.79 6.76
N GLU A 216 2.71 -17.97 5.45
CA GLU A 216 3.82 -18.07 4.47
C GLU A 216 4.66 -16.79 4.45
N VAL A 217 4.02 -15.62 4.43
CA VAL A 217 4.74 -14.33 4.45
C VAL A 217 5.41 -14.06 5.79
N LEU A 218 4.76 -14.37 6.92
CA LEU A 218 5.37 -14.23 8.24
C LEU A 218 6.57 -15.15 8.42
N GLN A 219 6.50 -16.39 7.92
CA GLN A 219 7.63 -17.30 7.93
C GLN A 219 8.79 -16.78 7.07
N ALA A 220 8.48 -16.21 5.90
CA ALA A 220 9.47 -15.56 5.06
C ALA A 220 10.14 -14.37 5.75
N LEU A 221 9.36 -13.50 6.41
CA LEU A 221 9.89 -12.38 7.17
C LEU A 221 10.82 -12.84 8.30
N LYS A 222 10.39 -13.85 9.09
CA LYS A 222 11.20 -14.41 10.17
C LYS A 222 12.55 -14.92 9.67
N LYS A 223 12.59 -15.64 8.54
CA LYS A 223 13.84 -16.14 7.93
C LYS A 223 14.81 -15.04 7.52
N LEU A 224 14.32 -13.83 7.22
CA LEU A 224 15.17 -12.68 6.90
C LEU A 224 15.72 -11.98 8.15
N GLU A 225 15.10 -12.18 9.30
CA GLU A 225 15.49 -11.59 10.58
C GLU A 225 16.46 -12.48 11.38
N GLY A 226 16.54 -13.78 11.08
CA GLY A 226 17.41 -14.78 11.72
C GLY A 226 16.63 -15.84 12.45
#